data_AF-A0A8T7FYC4-F1
#
_entry.id   AF-A0A8T7FYC4-F1
#
_cell.length_a   1.000
_cell.length_b   1.000
_cell.length_c   1.000
_cell.angle_alpha   90.00
_cell.angle_beta   90.00
_cell.angle_gamma   90.00
#
_symmetry.space_group_name_H-M   'P 1'
#
loop_
_entity.id
_entity.type
_entity.pdbx_description
1 polymer ?
#
loop_
_entity_poly.entity_id
_entity_poly.type
_entity_poly.pdbx_seq_one_letter_code
_entity_poly.pdbx_strand_id
1 'polypeptide(L)'
;MTKRRSRSTRLRRWGPGGHFLAQKHTRNHMRDLFLPQFLDRRPYTEWETKKDDARDWALNKARKILKEHQPDPLDKKISKEFERIIKSVENLKLQVSG
;
A
#
# COMPACT_ATOMS: atom_id res chain seq x y z
N MET A 1 -22.89 41.74 5.29
CA MET A 1 -23.32 40.67 6.22
C MET A 1 -23.01 39.31 5.59
N THR A 2 -21.98 38.65 6.08
CA THR A 2 -21.45 37.36 5.59
C THR A 2 -22.40 36.22 5.92
N LYS A 3 -22.95 35.58 4.89
CA LYS A 3 -23.85 34.42 5.01
C LYS A 3 -23.06 33.23 5.58
N ARG A 4 -23.10 33.07 6.91
CA ARG A 4 -22.52 31.94 7.64
C ARG A 4 -22.90 30.63 6.93
N ARG A 5 -21.90 29.92 6.39
CA ARG A 5 -22.07 28.59 5.80
C ARG A 5 -22.58 27.65 6.90
N SER A 6 -23.88 27.39 6.91
CA SER A 6 -24.50 26.43 7.83
C SER A 6 -24.01 25.02 7.49
N ARG A 7 -23.12 24.49 8.32
CA ARG A 7 -22.65 23.10 8.26
C ARG A 7 -23.69 22.09 8.79
N SER A 8 -24.88 22.54 9.18
CA SER A 8 -25.90 21.78 9.94
C SER A 8 -26.90 20.97 9.08
N THR A 9 -26.88 21.09 7.75
CA THR A 9 -28.00 20.60 6.92
C THR A 9 -27.97 19.11 6.55
N ARG A 10 -26.86 18.38 6.73
CA ARG A 10 -26.77 16.97 6.30
C ARG A 10 -27.32 15.97 7.30
N LEU A 11 -27.18 16.20 8.60
CA LEU A 11 -27.68 15.29 9.64
C LEU A 11 -29.21 15.29 9.76
N ARG A 12 -29.87 16.38 9.36
CA ARG A 12 -31.31 16.60 9.60
C ARG A 12 -32.25 15.77 8.70
N ARG A 13 -31.75 15.20 7.59
CA ARG A 13 -32.61 14.57 6.56
C ARG A 13 -33.03 13.11 6.88
N TRP A 14 -32.32 12.40 7.76
CA TRP A 14 -32.53 10.95 7.96
C TRP A 14 -32.92 10.54 9.39
N GLY A 15 -32.94 11.48 10.34
CA GLY A 15 -33.32 11.19 11.74
C GLY A 15 -32.45 10.12 12.42
N PRO A 16 -32.77 9.75 13.67
CA PRO A 16 -32.15 8.63 14.35
C PRO A 16 -32.49 7.31 13.64
N GLY A 17 -31.48 6.52 13.25
CA GLY A 17 -31.66 5.20 12.62
C GLY A 17 -31.43 5.14 11.09
N GLY A 18 -31.22 6.28 10.42
CA GLY A 18 -30.87 6.29 9.00
C GLY A 18 -29.39 5.96 8.71
N HIS A 19 -29.11 5.43 7.51
CA HIS A 19 -27.74 5.12 7.06
C HIS A 19 -27.28 6.03 5.90
N PHE A 20 -25.99 6.35 5.85
CA PHE A 20 -25.43 7.27 4.86
C PHE A 20 -24.84 6.58 3.61
N LEU A 21 -24.94 5.24 3.51
CA LEU A 21 -24.36 4.46 2.42
C LEU A 21 -24.90 4.84 1.02
N ALA A 22 -26.19 5.17 0.93
CA ALA A 22 -26.85 5.55 -0.33
C ALA A 22 -26.64 7.03 -0.72
N GLN A 23 -25.97 7.83 0.11
CA GLN A 23 -25.76 9.25 -0.19
C GLN A 23 -24.81 9.45 -1.36
N LYS A 24 -25.13 10.41 -2.24
CA LYS A 24 -24.25 10.82 -3.35
C LYS A 24 -22.85 11.20 -2.87
N HIS A 25 -22.76 11.88 -1.73
CA HIS A 25 -21.48 12.23 -1.11
C HIS A 25 -20.67 10.98 -0.74
N THR A 26 -21.28 9.99 -0.08
CA THR A 26 -20.62 8.72 0.27
C THR A 26 -20.17 7.97 -0.98
N ARG A 27 -21.01 7.86 -2.01
CA ARG A 27 -20.65 7.18 -3.27
C ARG A 27 -19.48 7.84 -4.01
N ASN A 28 -19.40 9.17 -3.96
CA ASN A 28 -18.34 9.92 -4.63
C ASN A 28 -16.99 9.80 -3.92
N HIS A 29 -16.97 9.66 -2.58
CA HIS A 29 -15.74 9.68 -1.79
C HIS A 29 -15.36 8.34 -1.16
N MET A 30 -16.20 7.30 -1.27
CA MET A 30 -15.92 6.00 -0.65
C MET A 30 -14.62 5.35 -1.11
N ARG A 31 -14.12 5.70 -2.32
CA ARG A 31 -12.88 5.18 -2.89
C ARG A 31 -11.65 6.01 -2.51
N ASP A 32 -11.85 7.22 -1.99
CA ASP A 32 -10.77 8.10 -1.50
C ASP A 32 -10.27 7.64 -0.12
N LEU A 33 -11.01 6.75 0.53
CA LEU A 33 -10.64 6.16 1.81
C LEU A 33 -9.44 5.23 1.63
N PHE A 34 -8.47 5.36 2.53
CA PHE A 34 -7.37 4.42 2.61
C PHE A 34 -7.90 3.01 2.91
N LEU A 35 -7.69 2.10 1.96
CA LEU A 35 -8.02 0.69 2.11
C LEU A 35 -6.73 -0.07 2.48
N PRO A 36 -6.57 -0.49 3.75
CA PRO A 36 -5.39 -1.23 4.16
C PRO A 36 -5.32 -2.57 3.42
N GLN A 37 -4.16 -2.87 2.86
CA GLN A 37 -3.97 -4.08 2.05
C GLN A 37 -3.93 -5.37 2.87
N PHE A 38 -3.52 -5.30 4.14
CA PHE A 38 -3.30 -6.47 5.00
C PHE A 38 -4.19 -6.47 6.24
N LEU A 39 -5.37 -5.85 6.16
CA LEU A 39 -6.37 -5.89 7.23
C LEU A 39 -7.45 -6.90 6.87
N ASP A 40 -7.73 -7.84 7.77
CA ASP A 40 -8.87 -8.71 7.62
C ASP A 40 -10.17 -7.99 7.99
N ARG A 41 -11.13 -7.98 7.06
CA ARG A 41 -12.48 -7.44 7.26
C ARG A 41 -13.57 -8.48 7.00
N ARG A 42 -13.17 -9.73 6.82
CA ARG A 42 -14.08 -10.84 6.54
C ARG A 42 -14.90 -11.18 7.80
N PRO A 43 -16.14 -11.68 7.64
CA PRO A 43 -16.86 -12.30 8.74
C PRO A 43 -16.09 -13.50 9.32
N TYR A 44 -16.29 -13.79 10.61
CA TYR A 44 -15.62 -14.89 11.30
C TYR A 44 -15.76 -16.24 10.57
N THR A 45 -16.95 -16.53 10.03
CA THR A 45 -17.22 -17.77 9.28
C THR A 45 -16.34 -17.92 8.05
N GLU A 46 -16.03 -16.83 7.35
CA GLU A 46 -15.14 -16.87 6.19
C GLU A 46 -13.67 -16.99 6.63
N TRP A 47 -13.28 -16.26 7.68
CA TRP A 47 -11.94 -16.38 8.27
C TRP A 47 -11.66 -17.82 8.73
N GLU A 48 -12.63 -18.48 9.37
CA GLU A 48 -12.47 -19.84 9.93
C GLU A 48 -12.15 -20.90 8.88
N THR A 49 -12.59 -20.71 7.62
CA THR A 49 -12.29 -21.64 6.54
C THR A 49 -10.84 -21.59 6.07
N LYS A 50 -10.22 -20.42 6.11
CA LYS A 50 -8.86 -20.20 5.58
C LYS A 50 -7.82 -20.13 6.68
N LYS A 51 -8.17 -19.51 7.81
CA LYS A 51 -7.31 -19.25 8.97
C LYS A 51 -5.99 -18.58 8.60
N ASP A 52 -6.00 -17.82 7.51
CA ASP A 52 -4.86 -17.04 7.03
C ASP A 52 -4.87 -15.66 7.67
N ASP A 53 -3.67 -15.09 7.84
CA ASP A 53 -3.49 -13.81 8.51
C ASP A 53 -2.70 -12.79 7.67
N ALA A 54 -2.54 -11.58 8.23
CA ALA A 54 -1.81 -10.49 7.60
C ALA A 54 -0.35 -10.84 7.28
N ARG A 55 0.28 -11.70 8.10
CA ARG A 55 1.68 -12.11 7.93
C ARG A 55 1.79 -13.03 6.72
N ASP A 56 0.89 -13.99 6.58
CA ASP A 56 0.84 -14.90 5.44
C ASP A 56 0.67 -14.13 4.13
N TRP A 57 -0.23 -13.14 4.12
CA TRP A 57 -0.47 -12.29 2.95
C TRP A 57 0.74 -11.44 2.60
N ALA A 58 1.38 -10.83 3.59
CA ALA A 58 2.58 -10.02 3.38
C ALA A 58 3.73 -10.87 2.82
N LEU A 59 3.93 -12.08 3.36
CA LEU A 59 4.94 -13.01 2.87
C LEU A 59 4.68 -13.44 1.43
N ASN A 60 3.43 -13.79 1.11
CA ASN A 60 3.03 -14.16 -0.24
C ASN A 60 3.21 -13.01 -1.23
N LYS A 61 2.86 -11.77 -0.83
CA LYS A 61 3.11 -10.59 -1.65
C LYS A 61 4.60 -10.35 -1.87
N ALA A 62 5.42 -10.48 -0.82
CA ALA A 62 6.87 -10.33 -0.94
C ALA A 62 7.47 -11.35 -1.91
N ARG A 63 7.09 -12.62 -1.78
CA ARG A 63 7.50 -13.69 -2.71
C ARG A 63 7.10 -13.39 -4.15
N LYS A 64 5.88 -12.88 -4.36
CA LYS A 64 5.39 -12.48 -5.68
C LYS A 64 6.23 -11.34 -6.27
N ILE A 65 6.51 -10.30 -5.49
CA ILE A 65 7.35 -9.17 -5.90
C ILE A 65 8.75 -9.67 -6.29
N LEU A 66 9.39 -10.48 -5.46
CA LEU A 66 10.72 -11.02 -5.77
C LEU A 66 10.75 -11.87 -7.04
N LYS A 67 9.64 -12.53 -7.38
CA LYS A 67 9.54 -13.38 -8.56
C LYS A 67 9.26 -12.59 -9.85
N GLU A 68 8.41 -11.58 -9.77
CA GLU A 68 7.81 -10.95 -10.96
C GLU A 68 8.31 -9.52 -11.20
N HIS A 69 8.81 -8.83 -10.18
CA HIS A 69 9.20 -7.44 -10.30
C HIS A 69 10.49 -7.29 -11.10
N GLN A 70 10.38 -6.67 -12.27
CA GLN A 70 11.54 -6.20 -13.03
C GLN A 70 11.72 -4.71 -12.73
N PRO A 71 12.81 -4.31 -12.05
CA PRO A 71 13.10 -2.90 -11.82
C PRO A 71 13.46 -2.22 -13.14
N ASP A 72 13.20 -0.91 -13.21
CA ASP A 72 13.61 -0.12 -14.36
C ASP A 72 15.14 -0.19 -14.54
N PRO A 73 15.63 -0.44 -15.77
CA PRO A 73 17.04 -0.58 -16.01
C PRO A 73 17.76 0.75 -15.74
N LEU A 74 18.91 0.66 -15.07
CA LEU A 74 19.78 1.82 -14.87
C LEU A 74 20.38 2.29 -16.20
N ASP A 75 20.70 3.58 -16.27
CA ASP A 75 21.47 4.12 -17.38
C ASP A 75 22.80 3.34 -17.53
N LYS A 76 23.12 2.97 -18.76
CA LYS A 76 24.31 2.16 -19.10
C LYS A 76 25.61 2.78 -18.57
N LYS A 77 25.73 4.11 -18.55
CA LYS A 77 26.91 4.82 -18.03
C LYS A 77 27.05 4.63 -16.52
N ILE A 78 25.94 4.73 -15.80
CA ILE A 78 25.88 4.55 -14.35
C ILE A 78 26.18 3.09 -13.99
N SER A 79 25.60 2.13 -14.71
CA SER A 79 25.83 0.70 -14.48
C SER A 79 27.32 0.33 -14.61
N LYS A 80 27.99 0.82 -15.67
CA LYS A 80 29.43 0.57 -15.88
C LYS A 80 30.29 1.18 -14.79
N GLU A 81 29.92 2.35 -14.29
CA GLU A 81 30.66 3.00 -13.22
C GLU A 81 30.53 2.23 -11.90
N PHE A 82 29.34 1.71 -11.59
CA PHE A 82 29.15 0.84 -10.43
C PHE A 82 30.00 -0.44 -10.54
N GLU A 83 30.00 -1.11 -11.69
CA GLU A 83 30.84 -2.29 -11.92
C GLU A 83 32.34 -2.00 -11.69
N ARG A 84 32.83 -0.84 -12.17
CA ARG A 84 34.22 -0.41 -11.97
C ARG A 84 34.53 -0.22 -10.47
N ILE A 85 33.65 0.44 -9.74
CA ILE A 85 33.82 0.70 -8.30
C ILE A 85 33.80 -0.61 -7.51
N ILE A 86 32.80 -1.48 -7.75
CA ILE A 86 32.68 -2.79 -7.06
C ILE A 86 33.96 -3.61 -7.24
N LYS A 87 34.43 -3.74 -8.49
CA LYS A 87 35.64 -4.50 -8.82
C LYS A 87 36.88 -3.91 -8.15
N SER A 88 36.98 -2.58 -8.06
CA SER A 88 38.10 -1.93 -7.36
C SER A 88 38.14 -2.28 -5.87
N VAL A 89 36.99 -2.32 -5.20
CA VAL A 89 36.89 -2.65 -3.77
C VAL A 89 37.15 -4.13 -3.52
N GLU A 90 36.64 -5.03 -4.36
CA GLU A 90 36.90 -6.47 -4.26
C GLU A 90 38.40 -6.78 -4.38
N ASN A 91 39.08 -6.18 -5.36
CA ASN A 91 40.52 -6.34 -5.54
C ASN A 91 41.32 -5.80 -4.34
N LEU A 92 40.93 -4.66 -3.79
CA LEU A 92 41.57 -4.11 -2.60
C LEU A 92 41.39 -5.01 -1.38
N LYS A 93 40.20 -5.59 -1.17
CA LYS A 93 39.97 -6.54 -0.07
C LYS A 93 40.86 -7.78 -0.20
N LEU A 94 41.00 -8.32 -1.41
CA LEU A 94 41.86 -9.48 -1.68
C LEU A 94 43.35 -9.21 -1.44
N GLN A 95 43.80 -7.97 -1.65
CA GLN A 95 45.20 -7.57 -1.40
C GLN A 95 45.50 -7.30 0.09
N VAL A 96 44.49 -7.03 0.91
CA VAL A 96 44.65 -6.75 2.35
C VAL A 96 44.47 -8.01 3.20
N SER A 97 43.86 -9.06 2.65
CA SER A 97 43.67 -10.36 3.31
C SER A 97 44.73 -11.42 2.99
N GLY A 98 45.77 -11.08 2.23
CA GLY A 98 46.95 -11.92 1.98
C GLY A 98 48.17 -11.39 2.71
#